data_AF-A0A183GXD4-F1
#
_entry.id   AF-A0A183GXD4-F1
#
_cell.length_a   1.000
_cell.length_b   1.000
_cell.length_c   1.000
_cell.angle_alpha   90.00
_cell.angle_beta   90.00
_cell.angle_gamma   90.00
#
_symmetry.space_group_name_H-M   'P 1'
#
loop_
_entity.id
_entity.type
_entity.pdbx_description
1 polymer ?
#
loop_
_entity_poly.entity_id
_entity_poly.type
_entity_poly.pdbx_seq_one_letter_code
_entity_poly.pdbx_strand_id
1 'polypeptide(L)' 'MESTLPVCPTNTGSRYDNYKGLYSVVLLALVDGNYKCVIYDLGASDRSSDVDIFMTRGMRTFLVEHEGDFPA' A
#
# COMPACT_ATOMS: atom_id res chain seq x y z
N MET A 1 26.00 -15.96 8.70
CA MET A 1 25.57 -14.65 9.22
C MET A 1 24.12 -14.49 8.80
N GLU A 2 23.19 -14.91 9.65
CA GLU A 2 21.76 -14.67 9.44
C GLU A 2 21.49 -13.17 9.53
N SER A 3 20.98 -12.57 8.45
CA SER A 3 20.44 -11.22 8.49
C SER A 3 19.12 -11.27 9.27
N THR A 4 19.14 -10.90 10.54
CA THR A 4 17.95 -10.81 11.38
C THR A 4 17.02 -9.72 10.84
N LEU A 5 16.03 -10.12 10.04
CA LEU A 5 14.94 -9.24 9.61
C LEU A 5 14.21 -8.70 10.85
N PRO A 6 13.70 -7.46 10.83
CA PRO A 6 13.04 -6.83 11.96
C PRO A 6 11.71 -7.56 12.29
N VAL A 7 11.76 -8.48 13.26
CA VAL A 7 10.61 -9.23 13.78
C VAL A 7 9.76 -8.31 14.66
N CYS A 8 8.43 -8.33 14.49
CA CYS A 8 7.49 -7.60 15.34
C CYS A 8 7.49 -8.16 16.76
N PRO A 9 7.95 -7.42 17.78
CA PRO A 9 7.88 -7.89 19.15
C PRO A 9 6.43 -8.06 19.61
N THR A 10 6.17 -9.08 20.41
CA THR A 10 4.87 -9.30 21.05
C THR A 10 4.55 -8.10 21.95
N ASN A 11 3.30 -7.60 21.91
CA ASN A 11 2.80 -6.44 22.68
C ASN A 11 3.31 -5.03 22.27
N THR A 12 3.77 -4.85 21.03
CA THR A 12 4.10 -3.49 20.55
C THR A 12 2.89 -2.59 20.28
N GLY A 13 1.66 -3.13 20.27
CA GLY A 13 0.43 -2.39 20.00
C GLY A 13 0.30 -1.86 18.56
N SER A 14 1.30 -2.12 17.71
CA SER A 14 1.27 -1.79 16.29
C SER A 14 0.32 -2.74 15.57
N ARG A 15 -0.58 -2.18 14.76
CA ARG A 15 -1.53 -2.91 13.90
C ARG A 15 -0.97 -3.16 12.49
N TYR A 16 0.31 -2.89 12.28
CA TYR A 16 0.97 -2.93 10.96
C TYR A 16 1.93 -4.11 10.83
N ASP A 17 1.56 -5.28 11.36
CA ASP A 17 2.28 -6.53 11.13
C ASP A 17 1.69 -7.31 9.96
N ASN A 18 2.57 -7.88 9.12
CA ASN A 18 2.16 -8.78 8.04
C ASN A 18 2.00 -10.22 8.55
N TYR A 19 1.51 -11.10 7.67
CA TYR A 19 1.33 -12.52 8.01
C TYR A 19 2.61 -13.27 8.39
N LYS A 20 3.80 -12.71 8.14
CA LYS A 20 5.10 -13.26 8.52
C LYS A 20 5.61 -12.73 9.87
N GLY A 21 4.84 -11.89 10.57
CA GLY A 21 5.27 -11.28 11.82
C GLY A 21 6.37 -10.21 11.64
N LEU A 22 6.39 -9.55 10.48
CA LEU A 22 7.25 -8.40 10.19
C LEU A 22 6.40 -7.14 10.02
N TYR A 23 6.94 -5.95 10.35
CA TYR A 23 6.23 -4.70 10.13
C TYR A 23 6.16 -4.40 8.64
N SER A 24 4.97 -4.11 8.14
CA SER A 24 4.77 -3.82 6.73
C SER A 24 3.55 -2.93 6.53
N VAL A 25 3.68 -1.94 5.65
CA VAL A 25 2.57 -1.11 5.15
C VAL A 25 2.54 -1.25 3.64
N VAL A 26 1.36 -1.45 3.07
CA VAL A 26 1.17 -1.46 1.62
C VAL A 26 1.00 -0.01 1.16
N LEU A 27 1.81 0.40 0.18
CA LEU A 27 1.69 1.67 -0.52
C LEU A 27 1.31 1.35 -1.97
N LEU A 28 0.15 1.83 -2.40
CA LEU A 28 -0.24 1.81 -3.80
C LEU A 28 0.01 3.20 -4.37
N ALA A 29 0.78 3.32 -5.44
CA ALA A 29 1.09 4.62 -6.05
C ALA A 29 0.95 4.56 -7.56
N LEU A 30 0.23 5.54 -8.12
CA LEU A 30 0.24 5.84 -9.55
C LEU A 30 1.39 6.82 -9.83
N VAL A 31 2.25 6.45 -10.77
CA VAL A 31 3.41 7.24 -11.17
C VAL A 31 3.38 7.51 -12.67
N ASP A 32 3.86 8.69 -13.07
CA ASP A 32 4.06 9.00 -14.48
C ASP A 32 5.39 8.43 -15.02
N GLY A 33 5.61 8.56 -16.33
CA GLY A 33 6.86 8.12 -16.98
C GLY A 33 8.13 8.86 -16.52
N ASN A 34 7.99 9.94 -15.76
CA ASN A 34 9.09 10.70 -15.15
C ASN A 34 9.25 10.38 -13.66
N TYR A 35 8.67 9.28 -13.17
CA TYR A 35 8.70 8.85 -11.77
C TYR A 35 8.06 9.84 -10.78
N LYS A 36 7.18 10.74 -11.25
CA LYS A 36 6.42 11.61 -10.36
C LYS A 36 5.20 10.86 -9.83
N CYS A 37 5.02 10.90 -8.51
CA CYS A 37 3.82 10.36 -7.88
C CYS A 37 2.64 11.29 -8.16
N VAL A 38 1.60 10.74 -8.80
CA VAL A 38 0.37 11.45 -9.17
C VAL A 38 -0.67 11.30 -8.07
N ILE A 39 -0.88 10.06 -7.61
CA ILE A 39 -1.78 9.72 -6.51
C ILE A 39 -1.22 8.50 -5.79
N TYR A 40 -1.42 8.44 -4.47
CA TYR A 40 -1.07 7.27 -3.68
C TYR A 40 -2.13 6.98 -2.61
N ASP A 41 -2.29 5.71 -2.31
CA ASP A 41 -3.11 5.23 -1.20
C ASP A 41 -2.26 4.37 -0.26
N LEU A 42 -2.44 4.60 1.04
CA LEU A 42 -1.72 3.90 2.10
C LEU A 42 -2.64 2.89 2.79
N GLY A 43 -2.08 1.71 3.07
CA GLY A 43 -2.69 0.71 3.93
C GLY A 43 -2.97 1.28 5.33
N ALA A 44 -4.15 0.96 5.86
CA ALA A 44 -4.55 1.38 7.19
C ALA A 44 -3.87 0.52 8.27
N SER A 45 -4.01 0.96 9.53
CA SER A 45 -3.67 0.19 10.72
C SER A 45 -4.64 -0.98 10.86
N ASP A 46 -4.40 -2.07 10.15
CA ASP A 46 -4.95 -3.43 10.29
C ASP A 46 -4.42 -4.25 9.07
N ARG A 47 -4.78 -5.54 8.94
CA ARG A 47 -4.38 -6.38 7.79
C ARG A 47 -5.13 -5.96 6.51
N SER A 48 -4.72 -4.85 5.89
CA SER A 48 -5.26 -4.40 4.60
C SER A 48 -4.49 -5.01 3.43
N SER A 49 -5.19 -5.72 2.55
CA SER A 49 -4.61 -6.17 1.27
C SER A 49 -4.51 -5.01 0.27
N ASP A 50 -3.71 -5.18 -0.77
CA ASP A 50 -3.65 -4.28 -1.93
C ASP A 50 -5.03 -4.12 -2.61
N VAL A 51 -5.80 -5.22 -2.71
CA VAL A 51 -7.18 -5.20 -3.20
C VAL A 51 -8.08 -4.35 -2.31
N ASP A 52 -8.02 -4.53 -0.99
CA ASP A 52 -8.85 -3.76 -0.05
C ASP A 52 -8.53 -2.27 -0.14
N ILE A 53 -7.23 -1.93 -0.21
CA ILE A 53 -6.77 -0.54 -0.37
C ILE A 53 -7.30 0.03 -1.67
N PHE A 54 -7.14 -0.67 -2.78
CA PHE A 54 -7.61 -0.19 -4.08
C PHE A 54 -9.13 0.02 -4.11
N MET A 55 -9.90 -0.91 -3.55
CA MET A 55 -11.37 -0.87 -3.62
C MET A 55 -12.02 0.18 -2.69
N THR A 56 -11.36 0.51 -1.57
CA THR A 56 -11.93 1.38 -0.53
C THR A 56 -11.40 2.82 -0.55
N ARG A 57 -10.32 3.08 -1.30
CA ARG A 57 -9.64 4.37 -1.30
C ARG A 57 -9.85 5.16 -2.60
N GLY A 58 -9.28 6.36 -2.64
CA GLY A 58 -9.56 7.35 -3.69
C GLY A 58 -8.96 7.00 -5.05
N MET A 59 -7.89 6.21 -5.10
CA MET A 59 -7.21 5.87 -6.36
C MET A 59 -8.13 5.19 -7.37
N ARG A 60 -8.99 4.27 -6.92
CA ARG A 60 -9.92 3.59 -7.83
C ARG A 60 -10.87 4.58 -8.50
N THR A 61 -11.48 5.47 -7.72
CA THR A 61 -12.39 6.49 -8.26
C THR A 61 -11.66 7.40 -9.24
N PHE A 62 -10.46 7.86 -8.88
CA PHE A 62 -9.62 8.68 -9.74
C PHE A 62 -9.34 8.01 -11.10
N LEU A 63 -8.93 6.74 -11.09
CA LEU A 63 -8.64 6.01 -12.33
C LEU A 63 -9.88 5.78 -13.21
N VAL A 64 -11.03 5.49 -12.60
CA VAL A 64 -12.29 5.28 -13.35
C VAL A 64 -12.77 6.59 -13.98
N GLU A 65 -12.64 7.71 -13.27
CA GLU A 65 -13.05 9.03 -13.80
C GLU A 65 -12.12 9.54 -14.90
N HIS A 66 -10.84 9.14 -14.90
CA HIS A 66 -9.81 9.61 -15.82
C HIS A 66 -9.33 8.51 -16.79
N GLU A 67 -10.14 7.46 -17.01
CA GLU A 67 -9.77 6.34 -17.90
C GLU A 67 -9.37 6.83 -19.31
N GLY A 68 -10.04 7.87 -19.81
CA GLY A 68 -9.77 8.48 -21.11
C GLY A 68 -8.47 9.30 -21.20
N ASP A 69 -7.83 9.60 -20.07
CA ASP A 69 -6.55 10.32 -20.05
C ASP A 69 -5.35 9.37 -20.27
N PHE A 70 -5.58 8.07 -20.17
CA PHE A 70 -4.55 7.06 -20.40
C PHE A 70 -4.48 6.68 -21.88
N PRO A 71 -3.26 6.41 -22.40
CA PRO A 71 -3.11 5.87 -23.74
C PRO A 71 -3.84 4.51 -23.84
N ALA A 72 -4.51 4.30 -24.97
CA ALA A 72 -5.20 3.06 -25.30
C ALA A 72 -4.25 1.88 -25.51
#